data_AF-A0A5P1EE93-F1
#
_entry.id   AF-A0A5P1EE93-F1
#
_cell.length_a   1.000
_cell.length_b   1.000
_cell.length_c   1.000
_cell.angle_alpha   90.00
_cell.angle_beta   90.00
_cell.angle_gamma   90.00
#
_symmetry.space_group_name_H-M   'P 1'
#
loop_
_entity.id
_entity.type
_entity.pdbx_description
1 polymer ?
#
loop_
_entity_poly.entity_id
_entity_poly.type
_entity_poly.pdbx_seq_one_letter_code
_entity_poly.pdbx_strand_id
1 'polypeptide(L)'
;MAVGGGDRIREEDDERRSKLLTLPTVLTLGRVAAVPILVSTFYMNVWWATTATTSIFVAASVTDWLDGYIARKMRLGTPFGAFLDPVADKLMVAATLVMLCTRPLDAAIFEGMPWLLTVPSIAIIGREITMSAVREWAACQNSKVIEAVAVNNLGKWKTATQMTALTILLATRDSSLSGQDGLVASGVVLLYVSSFLSLWSLVAYMRNIWRILLK
;
A
#
# COMPACT_ATOMS: atom_id res chain seq x y z
N MET A 1 -39.64 -38.43 -8.14
CA MET A 1 -39.45 -37.19 -8.92
C MET A 1 -38.87 -36.13 -7.99
N ALA A 2 -37.56 -36.14 -7.77
CA ALA A 2 -36.85 -35.20 -6.89
C ALA A 2 -35.39 -35.07 -7.35
N VAL A 3 -35.14 -34.28 -8.40
CA VAL A 3 -33.79 -34.03 -8.94
C VAL A 3 -33.49 -32.52 -9.10
N GLY A 4 -34.46 -31.62 -8.92
CA GLY A 4 -34.32 -30.19 -9.26
C GLY A 4 -33.82 -29.24 -8.15
N GLY A 5 -33.25 -29.77 -7.06
CA GLY A 5 -32.76 -28.97 -5.92
C GLY A 5 -31.25 -28.71 -5.94
N GLY A 6 -30.45 -29.70 -6.35
CA GLY A 6 -28.98 -29.60 -6.34
C GLY A 6 -28.41 -28.70 -7.44
N ASP A 7 -29.02 -28.70 -8.63
CA ASP A 7 -28.57 -27.87 -9.76
C ASP A 7 -28.88 -26.37 -9.53
N ARG A 8 -30.01 -26.04 -8.90
CA ARG A 8 -30.34 -24.64 -8.57
C ARG A 8 -29.39 -24.04 -7.53
N ILE A 9 -28.95 -24.83 -6.54
CA ILE A 9 -27.97 -24.38 -5.55
C ILE A 9 -26.60 -24.18 -6.22
N ARG A 10 -26.21 -25.05 -7.16
CA ARG A 10 -24.95 -24.93 -7.92
C ARG A 10 -24.94 -23.73 -8.86
N GLU A 11 -26.05 -23.45 -9.54
CA GLU A 11 -26.20 -22.28 -10.40
C GLU A 11 -26.15 -20.97 -9.60
N GLU A 12 -26.83 -20.89 -8.45
CA GLU A 12 -26.76 -19.73 -7.56
C GLU A 12 -25.35 -19.50 -6.98
N ASP A 13 -24.64 -20.59 -6.64
CA ASP A 13 -23.26 -20.52 -6.16
C ASP A 13 -22.28 -20.07 -7.26
N ASP A 14 -22.41 -20.55 -8.50
CA ASP A 14 -21.57 -20.11 -9.63
C ASP A 14 -21.89 -18.69 -10.08
N GLU A 15 -23.15 -18.25 -10.00
CA GLU A 15 -23.54 -16.85 -10.23
C GLU A 15 -22.99 -15.93 -9.12
N ARG A 16 -23.01 -16.37 -7.85
CA ARG A 16 -22.35 -15.64 -6.74
C ARG A 16 -20.83 -15.60 -6.92
N ARG A 17 -20.21 -16.72 -7.32
CA ARG A 17 -18.75 -16.80 -7.54
C ARG A 17 -18.30 -15.89 -8.68
N SER A 18 -19.04 -15.83 -9.78
CA SER A 18 -18.74 -14.92 -10.89
C SER A 18 -18.95 -13.45 -10.53
N LYS A 19 -19.94 -13.14 -9.68
CA LYS A 19 -20.12 -11.79 -9.09
C LYS A 19 -19.03 -11.42 -8.07
N LEU A 20 -18.34 -12.38 -7.46
CA LEU A 20 -17.25 -12.14 -6.49
C LEU A 20 -15.85 -12.16 -7.13
N LEU A 21 -15.60 -13.05 -8.10
CA LEU A 21 -14.31 -13.26 -8.76
C LEU A 21 -14.21 -12.46 -10.05
N THR A 22 -14.38 -11.13 -9.96
CA THR A 22 -14.01 -10.26 -11.07
C THR A 22 -12.48 -10.16 -11.16
N LEU A 23 -11.98 -9.86 -12.36
CA LEU A 23 -10.54 -9.73 -12.60
C LEU A 23 -9.85 -8.76 -11.61
N PRO A 24 -10.42 -7.57 -11.29
CA PRO A 24 -9.85 -6.70 -10.25
C PRO A 24 -9.84 -7.34 -8.85
N THR A 25 -10.90 -8.06 -8.46
CA THR A 25 -10.98 -8.69 -7.12
C THR A 25 -9.92 -9.78 -6.95
N VAL A 26 -9.66 -10.57 -8.00
CA VAL A 26 -8.60 -11.58 -8.00
C VAL A 26 -7.21 -10.94 -7.89
N LEU A 27 -6.99 -9.81 -8.57
CA LEU A 27 -5.73 -9.05 -8.47
C LEU A 27 -5.50 -8.51 -7.05
N THR A 28 -6.52 -7.93 -6.41
CA THR A 28 -6.44 -7.46 -5.03
C THR A 28 -6.17 -8.61 -4.05
N LEU A 29 -6.87 -9.74 -4.19
CA LEU A 29 -6.60 -10.94 -3.37
C LEU A 29 -5.19 -11.48 -3.58
N GLY A 30 -4.71 -11.47 -4.83
CA GLY A 30 -3.33 -11.81 -5.16
C GLY A 30 -2.32 -10.92 -4.44
N ARG A 31 -2.59 -9.62 -4.32
CA ARG A 31 -1.73 -8.68 -3.56
C ARG A 31 -1.67 -9.02 -2.08
N VAL A 32 -2.83 -9.32 -1.47
CA VAL A 32 -2.87 -9.74 -0.05
C VAL A 32 -2.08 -11.03 0.15
N ALA A 33 -2.21 -12.00 -0.76
CA ALA A 33 -1.44 -13.25 -0.72
C ALA A 33 0.07 -13.05 -1.01
N ALA A 34 0.43 -12.00 -1.74
CA ALA A 34 1.82 -11.66 -2.01
C ALA A 34 2.55 -11.12 -0.77
N VAL A 35 1.86 -10.53 0.22
CA VAL A 35 2.49 -10.02 1.45
C VAL A 35 3.23 -11.13 2.22
N PRO A 36 2.63 -12.28 2.57
CA PRO A 36 3.35 -13.39 3.19
C PRO A 36 4.55 -13.90 2.36
N ILE A 37 4.40 -13.94 1.04
CA ILE A 37 5.47 -14.39 0.13
C ILE A 37 6.63 -13.40 0.17
N LEU A 38 6.33 -12.10 0.09
CA LEU A 38 7.30 -11.02 0.17
C LEU A 38 8.05 -11.05 1.52
N VAL A 39 7.34 -11.28 2.63
CA VAL A 39 7.94 -11.45 3.95
C VAL A 39 8.86 -12.67 3.97
N SER A 40 8.41 -13.79 3.43
CA SER A 40 9.19 -15.03 3.38
C SER A 40 10.48 -14.82 2.58
N THR A 41 10.39 -14.27 1.36
CA THR A 41 11.57 -14.01 0.52
C THR A 41 12.50 -12.98 1.14
N PHE A 42 11.97 -11.99 1.86
CA PHE A 42 12.79 -11.00 2.57
C PHE A 42 13.69 -11.66 3.62
N TYR A 43 13.19 -12.62 4.39
CA TYR A 43 14.00 -13.24 5.45
C TYR A 43 14.95 -14.35 4.96
N MET A 44 14.81 -14.81 3.72
CA MET A 44 15.72 -15.80 3.12
C MET A 44 17.12 -15.22 2.93
N ASN A 45 18.14 -15.99 3.30
CA ASN A 45 19.55 -15.61 3.15
C ASN A 45 20.16 -16.29 1.91
N VAL A 46 19.64 -15.95 0.73
CA VAL A 46 20.12 -16.46 -0.56
C VAL A 46 20.33 -15.29 -1.52
N TRP A 47 21.33 -15.40 -2.41
CA TRP A 47 21.74 -14.32 -3.32
C TRP A 47 20.63 -13.75 -4.22
N TRP A 48 19.59 -14.54 -4.51
CA TRP A 48 18.43 -14.10 -5.30
C TRP A 48 17.29 -13.51 -4.46
N ALA A 49 17.35 -13.59 -3.12
CA ALA A 49 16.27 -13.18 -2.22
C ALA A 49 15.92 -11.70 -2.35
N THR A 50 16.93 -10.82 -2.39
CA THR A 50 16.73 -9.38 -2.56
C THR A 50 16.08 -9.04 -3.90
N THR A 51 16.57 -9.65 -5.00
CA THR A 51 15.98 -9.45 -6.34
C THR A 51 14.54 -9.95 -6.39
N ALA A 52 14.26 -11.12 -5.82
CA ALA A 52 12.90 -11.66 -5.77
C ALA A 52 11.96 -10.80 -4.93
N THR A 53 12.38 -10.38 -3.73
CA THR A 53 11.58 -9.54 -2.83
C THR A 53 11.25 -8.20 -3.50
N THR A 54 12.25 -7.56 -4.12
CA THR A 54 12.06 -6.31 -4.87
C THR A 54 11.12 -6.52 -6.06
N SER A 55 11.29 -7.61 -6.80
CA SER A 55 10.45 -7.93 -7.96
C SER A 55 8.99 -8.18 -7.56
N ILE A 56 8.75 -8.89 -6.45
CA ILE A 56 7.41 -9.12 -5.91
C ILE A 56 6.77 -7.78 -5.50
N PHE A 57 7.51 -6.93 -4.80
CA PHE A 57 7.02 -5.61 -4.40
C PHE A 57 6.64 -4.73 -5.61
N VAL A 58 7.51 -4.66 -6.61
CA VAL A 58 7.27 -3.89 -7.83
C VAL A 58 6.09 -4.47 -8.61
N ALA A 59 6.04 -5.79 -8.79
CA ALA A 59 4.93 -6.45 -9.47
C ALA A 59 3.60 -6.15 -8.77
N ALA A 60 3.54 -6.28 -7.44
CA ALA A 60 2.35 -5.98 -6.66
C ALA A 60 1.90 -4.52 -6.78
N SER A 61 2.85 -3.59 -6.79
CA SER A 61 2.60 -2.14 -6.94
C SER A 61 2.10 -1.80 -8.36
N VAL A 62 2.64 -2.45 -9.38
CA VAL A 62 2.18 -2.28 -10.78
C VAL A 62 0.78 -2.88 -10.95
N THR A 63 0.51 -4.03 -10.33
CA THR A 63 -0.81 -4.68 -10.35
C THR A 63 -1.89 -3.79 -9.70
N ASP A 64 -1.57 -3.06 -8.63
CA ASP A 64 -2.45 -2.03 -8.00
C ASP A 64 -2.75 -0.85 -8.92
N TRP A 65 -1.74 -0.36 -9.61
CA TRP A 65 -2.01 0.70 -10.56
C TRP A 65 -2.88 0.22 -11.73
N LEU A 66 -2.66 -1.02 -12.18
CA LEU A 66 -3.37 -1.61 -13.30
C LEU A 66 -4.81 -2.00 -12.96
N ASP A 67 -5.08 -2.58 -11.78
CA ASP A 67 -6.44 -2.94 -11.39
C ASP A 67 -7.33 -1.70 -11.21
N GLY A 68 -6.80 -0.61 -10.63
CA GLY A 68 -7.50 0.66 -10.51
C GLY A 68 -7.75 1.31 -11.87
N TYR A 69 -6.86 1.11 -12.85
CA TYR A 69 -7.10 1.53 -14.23
C TYR A 69 -8.19 0.70 -14.91
N ILE A 70 -8.13 -0.63 -14.80
CA ILE A 70 -9.10 -1.56 -15.40
C ILE A 70 -10.49 -1.37 -14.79
N ALA A 71 -10.59 -1.27 -13.45
CA ALA A 71 -11.84 -1.07 -12.74
C ALA A 71 -12.55 0.22 -13.18
N ARG A 72 -11.80 1.33 -13.34
CA ARG A 72 -12.33 2.61 -13.85
C ARG A 72 -12.82 2.51 -15.29
N LYS A 73 -12.08 1.79 -16.15
CA LYS A 73 -12.38 1.70 -17.58
C LYS A 73 -13.54 0.73 -17.87
N MET A 74 -13.62 -0.38 -17.15
CA MET A 74 -14.58 -1.44 -17.43
C MET A 74 -15.81 -1.42 -16.53
N ARG A 75 -15.86 -0.58 -15.48
CA ARG A 75 -16.93 -0.55 -14.46
C ARG A 75 -17.23 -1.92 -13.83
N LEU A 76 -16.25 -2.83 -13.90
CA LEU A 76 -16.30 -4.16 -13.31
C LEU A 76 -15.63 -4.06 -11.94
N GLY A 77 -16.42 -4.10 -10.88
CA GLY A 77 -15.94 -4.02 -9.50
C GLY A 77 -16.94 -4.67 -8.57
N THR A 78 -16.45 -5.37 -7.55
CA THR A 78 -17.31 -5.99 -6.53
C THR A 78 -17.24 -5.15 -5.26
N PRO A 79 -18.31 -5.10 -4.45
CA PRO A 79 -18.26 -4.41 -3.15
C PRO A 79 -17.14 -4.94 -2.25
N PHE A 80 -16.88 -6.25 -2.32
CA PHE A 80 -15.83 -6.91 -1.55
C PHE A 80 -14.42 -6.52 -2.00
N GLY A 81 -14.15 -6.52 -3.31
CA GLY A 81 -12.87 -6.07 -3.87
C GLY A 81 -12.60 -4.60 -3.56
N ALA A 82 -13.62 -3.74 -3.69
CA ALA A 82 -13.51 -2.32 -3.36
C ALA A 82 -13.20 -2.06 -1.87
N PHE A 83 -13.64 -2.94 -0.97
CA PHE A 83 -13.29 -2.90 0.45
C PHE A 83 -11.87 -3.40 0.72
N LEU A 84 -11.45 -4.48 0.06
CA LEU A 84 -10.11 -5.06 0.25
C LEU A 84 -8.98 -4.20 -0.33
N ASP A 85 -9.24 -3.45 -1.40
CA ASP A 85 -8.20 -2.73 -2.13
C ASP A 85 -7.46 -1.68 -1.28
N PRO A 86 -8.15 -0.80 -0.52
CA PRO A 86 -7.49 0.12 0.42
C PRO A 86 -6.79 -0.55 1.62
N VAL A 87 -7.08 -1.82 1.89
CA VAL A 87 -6.45 -2.61 2.95
C VAL A 87 -5.17 -3.25 2.42
N ALA A 88 -5.24 -3.89 1.26
CA ALA A 88 -4.12 -4.57 0.61
C ALA A 88 -2.95 -3.61 0.33
N ASP A 89 -3.24 -2.40 -0.18
CA ASP A 89 -2.24 -1.36 -0.44
C ASP A 89 -1.46 -0.99 0.84
N LYS A 90 -2.18 -0.70 1.93
CA LYS A 90 -1.56 -0.30 3.20
C LYS A 90 -0.79 -1.41 3.87
N LEU A 91 -1.29 -2.65 3.80
CA LEU A 91 -0.62 -3.82 4.36
C LEU A 91 0.73 -4.05 3.67
N MET A 92 0.77 -3.96 2.34
CA MET A 92 2.00 -4.14 1.56
C MET A 92 3.07 -3.12 1.97
N VAL A 93 2.71 -1.84 1.99
CA VAL A 93 3.62 -0.75 2.40
C VAL A 93 4.08 -0.93 3.85
N ALA A 94 3.14 -1.17 4.77
CA ALA A 94 3.44 -1.28 6.19
C ALA A 94 4.35 -2.47 6.47
N ALA A 95 4.09 -3.62 5.84
CA ALA A 95 4.94 -4.80 5.95
C ALA A 95 6.37 -4.48 5.48
N THR A 96 6.53 -3.88 4.29
CA THR A 96 7.83 -3.50 3.74
C THR A 96 8.59 -2.54 4.66
N LEU A 97 7.94 -1.50 5.18
CA LEU A 97 8.55 -0.56 6.12
C LEU A 97 9.01 -1.25 7.41
N VAL A 98 8.17 -2.13 7.97
CA VAL A 98 8.51 -2.90 9.18
C VAL A 98 9.71 -3.79 8.92
N MET A 99 9.76 -4.49 7.79
CA MET A 99 10.90 -5.35 7.44
C MET A 99 12.21 -4.57 7.23
N LEU A 100 12.14 -3.42 6.57
CA LEU A 100 13.30 -2.53 6.45
C LEU A 100 13.78 -1.98 7.81
N CYS A 101 12.88 -1.85 8.79
CA CYS A 101 13.25 -1.47 10.15
C CYS A 101 13.84 -2.64 10.96
N THR A 102 13.40 -3.89 10.73
CA THR A 102 13.90 -5.06 11.48
C THR A 102 15.26 -5.55 11.00
N ARG A 103 15.53 -5.43 9.69
CA ARG A 103 16.85 -5.64 9.10
C ARG A 103 17.26 -4.37 8.35
N PRO A 104 17.85 -3.38 9.05
CA PRO A 104 18.37 -2.19 8.40
C PRO A 104 19.46 -2.59 7.41
N LEU A 105 19.64 -1.79 6.36
CA LEU A 105 20.65 -2.04 5.34
C LEU A 105 22.05 -1.97 5.96
N ASP A 106 22.98 -2.77 5.44
CA ASP A 106 24.42 -2.73 5.76
C ASP A 106 25.10 -1.47 5.15
N ALA A 107 24.50 -0.31 5.34
CA ALA A 107 25.08 0.97 4.95
C ALA A 107 25.60 1.70 6.19
N ALA A 108 26.80 2.28 6.10
CA ALA A 108 27.47 2.99 7.19
C ALA A 108 26.60 4.08 7.85
N ILE A 109 25.64 4.65 7.11
CA ILE A 109 24.68 5.62 7.62
C ILE A 109 23.73 5.06 8.70
N PHE A 110 23.51 3.74 8.74
CA PHE A 110 22.59 3.08 9.67
C PHE A 110 23.29 2.53 10.92
N GLU A 111 24.60 2.27 10.87
CA GLU A 111 25.37 1.70 11.98
C GLU A 111 25.30 2.56 13.27
N GLY A 112 25.12 3.87 13.13
CA GLY A 112 24.96 4.80 14.27
C GLY A 112 23.55 5.37 14.46
N MET A 113 22.62 5.15 13.53
CA MET A 113 21.31 5.83 13.51
C MET A 113 20.17 4.91 13.05
N PRO A 114 19.80 3.88 13.82
CA PRO A 114 18.69 2.98 13.47
C PRO A 114 17.35 3.71 13.36
N TRP A 115 17.20 4.84 14.06
CA TRP A 115 16.00 5.68 14.04
C TRP A 115 15.72 6.35 12.68
N LEU A 116 16.71 6.40 11.77
CA LEU A 116 16.61 7.05 10.46
C LEU A 116 15.52 6.42 9.56
N LEU A 117 15.32 5.10 9.65
CA LEU A 117 14.21 4.41 8.97
C LEU A 117 12.97 4.32 9.85
N THR A 118 13.16 4.10 11.16
CA THR A 118 12.04 3.87 12.09
C THR A 118 11.12 5.09 12.22
N VAL A 119 11.68 6.29 12.35
CA VAL A 119 10.90 7.54 12.50
C VAL A 119 9.98 7.81 11.31
N PRO A 120 10.49 7.88 10.05
CA PRO A 120 9.61 8.11 8.91
C PRO A 120 8.64 6.94 8.68
N SER A 121 9.03 5.69 9.00
CA SER A 121 8.16 4.53 8.89
C SER A 121 6.94 4.61 9.82
N ILE A 122 7.16 4.92 11.10
CA ILE A 122 6.08 5.11 12.07
C ILE A 122 5.17 6.26 11.64
N ALA A 123 5.75 7.38 11.20
CA ALA A 123 4.98 8.52 10.72
C ALA A 123 4.11 8.18 9.50
N ILE A 124 4.63 7.42 8.53
CA ILE A 124 3.89 6.98 7.35
C ILE A 124 2.75 6.03 7.76
N ILE A 125 3.04 4.98 8.54
CA ILE A 125 2.04 4.00 8.97
C ILE A 125 0.95 4.67 9.80
N GLY A 126 1.33 5.45 10.81
CA GLY A 126 0.39 6.17 11.67
C GLY A 126 -0.51 7.12 10.87
N ARG A 127 0.05 7.83 9.89
CA ARG A 127 -0.72 8.68 8.98
C ARG A 127 -1.68 7.87 8.12
N GLU A 128 -1.26 6.74 7.56
CA GLU A 128 -2.11 5.91 6.70
C GLU A 128 -3.32 5.35 7.46
N ILE A 129 -3.11 4.91 8.70
CA ILE A 129 -4.19 4.46 9.59
C ILE A 129 -5.13 5.62 9.92
N THR A 130 -4.57 6.76 10.35
CA THR A 130 -5.35 7.96 10.70
C THR A 130 -6.22 8.42 9.53
N MET A 131 -5.63 8.50 8.33
CA MET A 131 -6.35 8.96 7.14
C MET A 131 -7.40 7.96 6.66
N SER A 132 -7.23 6.66 6.93
CA SER A 132 -8.27 5.66 6.70
C SER A 132 -9.46 5.91 7.60
N ALA A 133 -9.22 6.06 8.90
CA ALA A 133 -10.27 6.32 9.89
C ALA A 133 -11.01 7.64 9.62
N VAL A 134 -10.26 8.71 9.28
CA VAL A 134 -10.85 10.01 8.95
C VAL A 134 -11.74 9.92 7.69
N ARG A 135 -11.31 9.16 6.68
CA ARG A 135 -12.10 8.97 5.44
C ARG A 135 -13.36 8.15 5.68
N GLU A 136 -13.26 7.09 6.47
CA GLU A 136 -14.40 6.26 6.84
C GLU A 136 -15.42 7.06 7.65
N TRP A 137 -14.97 7.78 8.68
CA TRP A 137 -15.82 8.70 9.45
C TRP A 137 -16.46 9.77 8.56
N ALA A 138 -15.67 10.42 7.68
CA ALA A 138 -16.17 11.44 6.78
C ALA A 138 -17.25 10.92 5.82
N ALA A 139 -17.18 9.64 5.40
CA ALA A 139 -18.18 9.01 4.54
C ALA A 139 -19.56 8.88 5.21
N CYS A 140 -19.62 8.88 6.55
CA CYS A 140 -20.86 8.89 7.32
C CYS A 140 -21.40 10.31 7.59
N GLN A 141 -20.68 11.35 7.19
CA GLN A 141 -21.00 12.76 7.47
C GLN A 141 -21.60 13.49 6.26
N ASN A 142 -22.04 14.73 6.49
CA ASN A 142 -22.62 15.59 5.46
C ASN A 142 -21.67 15.82 4.27
N SER A 143 -22.22 16.07 3.08
CA SER A 143 -21.47 16.22 1.83
C SER A 143 -20.30 17.22 1.88
N LYS A 144 -20.39 18.26 2.72
CA LYS A 144 -19.31 19.23 2.93
C LYS A 144 -18.05 18.61 3.56
N VAL A 145 -18.21 17.70 4.52
CA VAL A 145 -17.09 17.00 5.18
C VAL A 145 -16.45 16.01 4.20
N ILE A 146 -17.27 15.30 3.41
CA ILE A 146 -16.80 14.42 2.33
C ILE A 146 -15.95 15.20 1.32
N GLU A 147 -16.39 16.38 0.91
CA GLU A 147 -15.66 17.25 -0.02
C GLU A 147 -14.35 17.80 0.58
N ALA A 148 -14.32 18.12 1.88
CA ALA A 148 -13.08 18.53 2.55
C ALA A 148 -12.01 17.43 2.62
N VAL A 149 -12.43 16.17 2.54
CA VAL A 149 -11.54 15.00 2.49
C VAL A 149 -11.25 14.57 1.04
N ALA A 150 -11.85 15.24 0.04
CA ALA A 150 -11.59 14.97 -1.37
C ALA A 150 -10.12 15.24 -1.74
N VAL A 151 -9.65 14.48 -2.73
CA VAL A 151 -8.22 14.27 -2.99
C VAL A 151 -7.53 15.57 -3.43
N ASN A 152 -6.57 16.03 -2.62
CA ASN A 152 -5.62 17.06 -3.02
C ASN A 152 -4.50 16.41 -3.85
N ASN A 153 -3.97 17.10 -4.86
CA ASN A 153 -2.93 16.56 -5.77
C ASN A 153 -1.66 16.08 -5.03
N LEU A 154 -1.43 16.56 -3.80
CA LEU A 154 -0.37 16.11 -2.90
C LEU A 154 -0.41 14.60 -2.61
N GLY A 155 -1.59 13.98 -2.62
CA GLY A 155 -1.73 12.54 -2.37
C GLY A 155 -1.06 11.68 -3.45
N LYS A 156 -1.06 12.13 -4.71
CA LYS A 156 -0.44 11.40 -5.84
C LYS A 156 1.09 11.42 -5.77
N TRP A 157 1.65 12.58 -5.42
CA TRP A 157 3.10 12.73 -5.27
C TRP A 157 3.63 11.95 -4.06
N LYS A 158 2.85 11.92 -2.97
CA LYS A 158 3.18 11.12 -1.78
C LYS A 158 3.31 9.63 -2.11
N THR A 159 2.33 9.04 -2.81
CA THR A 159 2.37 7.60 -3.14
C THR A 159 3.49 7.28 -4.12
N ALA A 160 3.70 8.09 -5.15
CA ALA A 160 4.80 7.90 -6.09
C ALA A 160 6.17 7.92 -5.38
N THR A 161 6.43 8.97 -4.58
CA THR A 161 7.69 9.08 -3.81
C THR A 161 7.88 7.92 -2.83
N GLN A 162 6.80 7.45 -2.19
CA GLN A 162 6.84 6.33 -1.25
C GLN A 162 7.20 5.01 -1.95
N MET A 163 6.53 4.69 -3.06
CA MET A 163 6.77 3.44 -3.79
C MET A 163 8.17 3.41 -4.41
N THR A 164 8.64 4.55 -4.93
CA THR A 164 10.02 4.69 -5.40
C THR A 164 11.03 4.52 -4.27
N ALA A 165 10.82 5.15 -3.12
CA ALA A 165 11.68 5.02 -1.95
C ALA A 165 11.81 3.55 -1.52
N LEU A 166 10.68 2.86 -1.35
CA LEU A 166 10.64 1.46 -0.93
C LEU A 166 11.30 0.53 -1.96
N THR A 167 11.09 0.78 -3.25
CA THR A 167 11.72 -0.01 -4.31
C THR A 167 13.24 0.14 -4.27
N ILE A 168 13.76 1.36 -4.13
CA ILE A 168 15.21 1.61 -4.03
C ILE A 168 15.77 0.91 -2.78
N LEU A 169 15.15 1.12 -1.62
CA LEU A 169 15.61 0.54 -0.36
C LEU A 169 15.58 -1.00 -0.34
N LEU A 170 14.60 -1.62 -0.99
CA LEU A 170 14.56 -3.07 -1.17
C LEU A 170 15.65 -3.55 -2.14
N ALA A 171 15.83 -2.86 -3.28
CA ALA A 171 16.77 -3.25 -4.32
C ALA A 171 18.23 -3.17 -3.85
N THR A 172 18.56 -2.21 -2.98
CA THR A 172 19.92 -1.97 -2.49
C THR A 172 20.25 -2.73 -1.20
N ARG A 173 19.40 -3.66 -0.76
CA ARG A 173 19.54 -4.31 0.55
C ARG A 173 20.75 -5.24 0.64
N ASP A 174 20.91 -6.19 -0.28
CA ASP A 174 21.99 -7.20 -0.25
C ASP A 174 23.15 -6.85 -1.21
N SER A 175 23.14 -5.70 -1.86
CA SER A 175 24.18 -5.37 -2.83
C SER A 175 25.52 -5.14 -2.13
N SER A 176 26.31 -6.22 -2.05
CA SER A 176 27.75 -6.30 -1.72
C SER A 176 28.66 -5.45 -2.64
N LEU A 177 28.10 -4.50 -3.38
CA LEU A 177 28.80 -3.61 -4.30
C LEU A 177 29.07 -2.29 -3.59
N SER A 178 30.27 -2.22 -3.00
CA SER A 178 30.95 -0.97 -2.62
C SER A 178 30.74 0.10 -3.70
N GLY A 179 29.86 1.07 -3.46
CA GLY A 179 29.54 2.15 -4.42
C GLY A 179 28.07 2.56 -4.55
N GLN A 180 27.12 1.91 -3.87
CA GLN A 180 25.69 2.27 -3.93
C GLN A 180 25.19 3.15 -2.77
N ASP A 181 26.06 3.68 -1.91
CA ASP A 181 25.69 4.56 -0.78
C ASP A 181 24.81 5.74 -1.21
N GLY A 182 25.07 6.29 -2.40
CA GLY A 182 24.26 7.37 -2.98
C GLY A 182 22.83 6.94 -3.31
N LEU A 183 22.61 5.71 -3.78
CA LEU A 183 21.27 5.18 -4.04
C LEU A 183 20.53 4.91 -2.74
N VAL A 184 21.19 4.31 -1.75
CA VAL A 184 20.61 4.11 -0.41
C VAL A 184 20.20 5.44 0.20
N ALA A 185 21.10 6.43 0.18
CA ALA A 185 20.82 7.78 0.66
C ALA A 185 19.64 8.42 -0.08
N SER A 186 19.56 8.24 -1.41
CA SER A 186 18.43 8.74 -2.20
C SER A 186 17.09 8.08 -1.80
N GLY A 187 17.09 6.78 -1.50
CA GLY A 187 15.92 6.05 -1.01
C GLY A 187 15.45 6.56 0.35
N VAL A 188 16.39 6.80 1.27
CA VAL A 188 16.09 7.41 2.57
C VAL A 188 15.53 8.83 2.41
N VAL A 189 16.19 9.68 1.61
CA VAL A 189 15.72 11.05 1.36
C VAL A 189 14.32 11.05 0.78
N LEU A 190 14.03 10.18 -0.19
CA LEU A 190 12.68 10.02 -0.75
C LEU A 190 11.67 9.55 0.30
N LEU A 191 12.08 8.66 1.23
CA LEU A 191 11.22 8.22 2.32
C LEU A 191 10.88 9.37 3.27
N TYR A 192 11.85 10.23 3.61
CA TYR A 192 11.62 11.44 4.40
C TYR A 192 10.73 12.44 3.68
N VAL A 193 10.96 12.68 2.39
CA VAL A 193 10.11 13.55 1.56
C VAL A 193 8.68 13.00 1.54
N SER A 194 8.52 11.69 1.35
CA SER A 194 7.21 11.04 1.38
C SER A 194 6.54 11.17 2.75
N SER A 195 7.28 10.96 3.84
CA SER A 195 6.79 11.12 5.21
C SER A 195 6.33 12.56 5.48
N PHE A 196 7.13 13.56 5.07
CA PHE A 196 6.77 14.96 5.18
C PHE A 196 5.50 15.31 4.39
N LEU A 197 5.42 14.90 3.12
CA LEU A 197 4.22 15.06 2.29
C LEU A 197 2.99 14.40 2.92
N SER A 198 3.17 13.25 3.55
CA SER A 198 2.12 12.49 4.23
C SER A 198 1.52 13.26 5.40
N LEU A 199 2.39 13.77 6.27
CA LEU A 199 2.01 14.54 7.45
C LEU A 199 1.40 15.89 7.06
N TRP A 200 2.01 16.59 6.11
CA TRP A 200 1.47 17.85 5.60
C TRP A 200 0.07 17.68 5.02
N SER A 201 -0.13 16.60 4.25
CA SER A 201 -1.45 16.23 3.75
C SER A 201 -2.43 16.03 4.90
N LEU A 202 -2.09 15.23 5.92
CA LEU A 202 -2.96 14.98 7.08
C LEU A 202 -3.35 16.28 7.80
N VAL A 203 -2.39 17.17 8.05
CA VAL A 203 -2.65 18.47 8.69
C VAL A 203 -3.60 19.32 7.85
N ALA A 204 -3.38 19.37 6.53
CA ALA A 204 -4.26 20.11 5.62
C ALA A 204 -5.70 19.57 5.65
N TYR A 205 -5.86 18.24 5.68
CA TYR A 205 -7.17 17.60 5.79
C TYR A 205 -7.87 17.90 7.12
N MET A 206 -7.17 17.72 8.25
CA MET A 206 -7.71 18.01 9.58
C MET A 206 -8.12 19.47 9.73
N ARG A 207 -7.34 20.41 9.18
CA ARG A 207 -7.66 21.84 9.18
C ARG A 207 -8.94 22.14 8.38
N ASN A 208 -9.15 21.46 7.26
CA ASN A 208 -10.36 21.65 6.44
C ASN A 208 -11.61 21.13 7.18
N ILE A 209 -11.52 19.95 7.80
CA ILE A 209 -12.61 19.39 8.62
C ILE A 209 -12.95 20.32 9.78
N TRP A 210 -11.94 20.80 10.52
CA TRP A 210 -12.13 21.69 11.66
C TRP A 210 -12.84 22.99 11.28
N ARG A 211 -12.52 23.57 10.11
CA ARG A 211 -13.20 24.78 9.60
C ARG A 211 -14.67 24.55 9.25
N ILE A 212 -15.05 23.33 8.87
CA ILE A 212 -16.44 23.00 8.56
C ILE A 212 -17.22 22.73 9.84
N LEU A 213 -16.62 22.06 10.83
CA LEU A 213 -17.26 21.78 12.11
C LEU A 213 -17.52 23.05 12.94
N LEU A 214 -16.69 24.08 12.78
CA LEU A 214 -16.85 25.37 13.46
C LEU A 214 -17.82 26.34 12.76
N LYS A 215 -18.43 25.96 11.62
CA LYS A 215 -19.44 26.76 10.91
C LYS A 215 -20.82 26.14 11.04
#